data_AF-A0A7S1PPU0-F1
#
_entry.id   AF-A0A7S1PPU0-F1
#
_cell.length_a   1.000
_cell.length_b   1.000
_cell.length_c   1.000
_cell.angle_alpha   90.00
_cell.angle_beta   90.00
_cell.angle_gamma   90.00
#
_symmetry.space_group_name_H-M   'P 1'
#
loop_
_entity.id
_entity.type
_entity.pdbx_description
1 polymer ?
#
loop_
_entity_poly.entity_id
_entity_poly.type
_entity_poly.pdbx_seq_one_letter_code
_entity_poly.pdbx_strand_id
1 'polypeptide(L)'
;QMFTIEVATATVTMLAGSTTGASGYANGYSHEVLFNTPKGIAVDPASGEILIADRINHRMRMLNPATRYVGVVAGTGANTNVDHPTLTSGTMNAPLGVAIHPVTRR
;
A
#
# COMPACT_ATOMS: atom_id res chain seq x y z
N GLN A 1 2.61 9.26 -2.11
CA GLN A 1 3.96 8.78 -2.50
C GLN A 1 4.53 7.98 -1.32
N MET A 2 5.44 7.05 -1.58
CA MET A 2 6.17 6.25 -0.59
C MET A 2 7.67 6.49 -0.77
N PHE A 3 8.36 6.83 0.31
CA PHE A 3 9.80 7.10 0.32
C PHE A 3 10.49 6.20 1.34
N THR A 4 11.74 5.87 1.08
CA THR A 4 12.67 5.34 2.08
C THR A 4 13.75 6.38 2.38
N ILE A 5 14.25 6.36 3.61
CA ILE A 5 15.33 7.21 4.08
C ILE A 5 16.44 6.29 4.59
N GLU A 6 17.61 6.38 3.99
CA GLU A 6 18.79 5.71 4.51
C GLU A 6 19.57 6.71 5.39
N VAL A 7 19.45 6.54 6.70
CA VAL A 7 20.02 7.47 7.69
C VAL A 7 21.55 7.48 7.63
N ALA A 8 22.17 6.33 7.38
CA ALA A 8 23.63 6.20 7.31
C ALA A 8 24.24 7.03 6.17
N THR A 9 23.51 7.18 5.06
CA THR A 9 23.96 7.92 3.86
C THR A 9 23.25 9.25 3.69
N ALA A 10 22.31 9.59 4.56
CA ALA A 10 21.43 10.76 4.48
C ALA A 10 20.70 10.87 3.12
N THR A 11 20.32 9.73 2.53
CA THR A 11 19.64 9.71 1.23
C THR A 11 18.13 9.50 1.38
N VAL A 12 17.36 10.12 0.48
CA VAL A 12 15.91 9.92 0.35
C VAL A 12 15.65 9.33 -1.04
N THR A 13 14.99 8.18 -1.08
CA THR A 13 14.64 7.51 -2.35
C THR A 13 13.13 7.32 -2.42
N MET A 14 12.53 7.75 -3.53
CA MET A 14 11.12 7.44 -3.80
C MET A 14 11.00 5.99 -4.26
N LEU A 15 10.26 5.19 -3.50
CA LEU A 15 9.98 3.79 -3.84
C LEU A 15 8.84 3.70 -4.85
N ALA A 16 7.74 4.43 -4.60
CA ALA A 16 6.57 4.43 -5.46
C ALA A 16 5.75 5.73 -5.34
N GLY A 17 5.12 6.14 -6.44
CA GLY A 17 4.29 7.34 -6.50
C GLY A 17 4.65 8.27 -7.66
N SER A 18 3.67 9.07 -8.10
CA SER A 18 3.86 10.09 -9.12
C SER A 18 4.95 11.10 -8.76
N THR A 19 5.83 11.42 -9.72
CA THR A 19 6.84 12.49 -9.61
C THR A 19 6.25 13.90 -9.72
N THR A 20 5.02 14.03 -10.24
CA THR A 20 4.32 15.31 -10.37
C THR A 20 3.36 15.59 -9.21
N GLY A 21 3.27 14.68 -8.24
CA GLY A 21 2.33 14.76 -7.12
C GLY A 21 0.89 14.40 -7.50
N ALA A 22 0.66 13.81 -8.68
CA ALA A 22 -0.67 13.39 -9.09
C ALA A 22 -1.26 12.37 -8.10
N SER A 23 -2.52 12.61 -7.71
CA SER A 23 -3.31 11.68 -6.91
C SER A 23 -4.26 10.88 -7.81
N GLY A 24 -4.58 9.66 -7.41
CA GLY A 24 -5.45 8.77 -8.17
C GLY A 24 -5.17 7.32 -7.85
N TYR A 25 -5.60 6.42 -8.73
CA TYR A 25 -5.40 4.98 -8.60
C TYR A 25 -4.70 4.43 -9.84
N ALA A 26 -3.51 3.88 -9.64
CA ALA A 26 -2.82 3.05 -10.62
C ALA A 26 -1.93 2.05 -9.88
N ASN A 27 -1.99 0.78 -10.28
CA ASN A 27 -0.95 -0.20 -9.98
C ASN A 27 0.21 -0.01 -10.96
N GLY A 28 1.38 -0.55 -10.64
CA GLY A 28 2.53 -0.48 -11.53
C GLY A 28 3.84 -0.41 -10.79
N TYR A 29 4.87 0.03 -11.49
CA TYR A 29 6.22 0.13 -10.96
C TYR A 29 6.61 1.58 -10.68
N SER A 30 7.26 1.82 -9.53
CA SER A 30 7.89 3.10 -9.20
C SER A 30 6.97 4.31 -9.44
N HIS A 31 7.21 5.08 -10.50
CA HIS A 31 6.56 6.36 -10.79
C HIS A 31 5.20 6.24 -11.47
N GLU A 32 4.85 5.05 -11.98
CA GLU A 32 3.55 4.75 -12.59
C GLU A 32 2.43 4.64 -11.54
N VAL A 33 2.82 4.39 -10.28
CA VAL A 33 1.87 4.18 -9.19
C VAL A 33 1.22 5.50 -8.78
N LEU A 34 -0.11 5.50 -8.73
CA LEU A 34 -0.88 6.58 -8.14
C LEU A 34 -1.51 6.10 -6.82
N PHE A 35 -1.35 6.94 -5.80
CA PHE A 35 -2.00 6.81 -4.50
C PHE A 35 -2.98 7.97 -4.31
N ASN A 36 -3.95 7.79 -3.42
CA ASN A 36 -4.86 8.86 -3.03
C ASN A 36 -4.99 8.97 -1.51
N THR A 37 -4.24 9.92 -0.95
CA THR A 37 -4.19 10.22 0.49
C THR A 37 -3.90 8.97 1.34
N PRO A 38 -2.82 8.21 1.08
CA PRO A 38 -2.49 7.05 1.90
C PRO A 38 -2.22 7.48 3.35
N LYS A 39 -2.67 6.69 4.34
CA LYS A 39 -2.62 7.08 5.76
C LYS A 39 -1.87 6.13 6.68
N GLY A 40 -1.89 4.84 6.40
CA GLY A 40 -1.27 3.82 7.25
C GLY A 40 -0.34 2.94 6.44
N ILE A 41 0.76 2.53 7.07
CA ILE A 41 1.67 1.52 6.52
C ILE A 41 2.03 0.49 7.59
N ALA A 42 2.31 -0.74 7.16
CA ALA A 42 2.88 -1.80 7.99
C ALA A 42 3.89 -2.59 7.16
N VAL A 43 4.98 -3.04 7.78
CA VAL A 43 6.01 -3.86 7.12
C VAL A 43 5.84 -5.30 7.56
N ASP A 44 5.78 -6.23 6.61
CA ASP A 44 5.81 -7.66 6.89
C ASP A 44 7.23 -8.04 7.35
N PRO A 45 7.43 -8.50 8.60
CA PRO A 45 8.75 -8.86 9.08
C PRO A 45 9.36 -10.08 8.37
N ALA A 46 8.54 -10.92 7.73
CA ALA A 46 9.03 -12.12 7.04
C ALA A 46 9.56 -11.82 5.63
N SER A 47 8.85 -10.97 4.88
CA SER A 47 9.17 -10.66 3.47
C SER A 47 9.79 -9.28 3.25
N GLY A 48 9.61 -8.35 4.19
CA GLY A 48 9.93 -6.94 4.02
C GLY A 48 8.92 -6.17 3.15
N GLU A 49 7.82 -6.79 2.71
CA GLU A 49 6.79 -6.11 1.93
C GLU A 49 6.03 -5.08 2.77
N ILE A 50 5.61 -3.99 2.12
CA ILE A 50 4.98 -2.85 2.79
C ILE A 50 3.49 -2.81 2.41
N LEU A 51 2.65 -3.08 3.40
CA LEU A 51 1.20 -2.95 3.29
C LEU A 51 0.79 -1.50 3.52
N ILE A 52 -0.04 -0.95 2.65
CA ILE A 52 -0.40 0.46 2.57
C ILE A 52 -1.92 0.60 2.59
N ALA A 53 -2.45 1.45 3.49
CA ALA A 53 -3.84 1.88 3.48
C ALA A 53 -4.01 3.08 2.52
N ASP A 54 -4.47 2.80 1.30
CA ASP A 54 -4.70 3.79 0.25
C ASP A 54 -6.12 4.37 0.38
N ARG A 55 -6.25 5.28 1.35
CA ARG A 55 -7.51 5.72 1.96
C ARG A 55 -8.59 6.07 0.95
N ILE A 56 -8.36 7.07 0.10
CA ILE A 56 -9.41 7.57 -0.81
C ILE A 56 -9.62 6.64 -2.00
N ASN A 57 -8.68 5.72 -2.25
CA ASN A 57 -8.88 4.65 -3.21
C ASN A 57 -9.59 3.43 -2.62
N HIS A 58 -9.96 3.45 -1.33
CA HIS A 58 -10.73 2.39 -0.66
C HIS A 58 -10.10 0.99 -0.81
N ARG A 59 -8.76 0.94 -0.72
CA ARG A 59 -7.97 -0.27 -0.98
C ARG A 59 -6.79 -0.40 -0.02
N MET A 60 -6.45 -1.66 0.25
CA MET A 60 -5.15 -2.04 0.79
C MET A 60 -4.23 -2.39 -0.37
N ARG A 61 -3.04 -1.80 -0.39
CA ARG A 61 -2.05 -1.96 -1.46
C ARG A 61 -0.78 -2.56 -0.88
N MET A 62 -0.10 -3.43 -1.61
CA MET A 62 1.19 -3.99 -1.19
C MET A 62 2.30 -3.43 -2.08
N LEU A 63 3.37 -2.94 -1.48
CA LEU A 63 4.60 -2.51 -2.14
C LEU A 63 5.71 -3.53 -1.86
N ASN A 64 6.28 -4.08 -2.94
CA ASN A 64 7.51 -4.84 -2.85
C ASN A 64 8.72 -3.88 -2.99
N PRO A 65 9.57 -3.70 -1.96
CA PRO A 65 10.64 -2.70 -2.01
C PRO A 65 11.75 -3.04 -3.02
N ALA A 66 11.98 -4.33 -3.28
CA ALA A 66 13.02 -4.80 -4.18
C ALA A 66 12.65 -4.54 -5.65
N THR A 67 11.41 -4.85 -6.03
CA THR A 67 10.93 -4.65 -7.41
C THR A 67 10.30 -3.27 -7.63
N ARG A 68 9.95 -2.57 -6.55
CA ARG A 68 9.16 -1.32 -6.55
C ARG A 68 7.77 -1.45 -7.19
N TYR A 69 7.24 -2.67 -7.26
CA TYR A 69 5.87 -2.92 -7.71
C TYR A 69 4.86 -2.60 -6.61
N VAL A 70 3.74 -1.98 -6.99
CA VAL A 70 2.57 -1.78 -6.12
C VAL A 70 1.33 -2.41 -6.74
N GLY A 71 0.71 -3.33 -5.99
CA GLY A 71 -0.52 -4.03 -6.36
C GLY A 71 -1.63 -3.85 -5.33
N VAL A 72 -2.86 -4.25 -5.69
CA VAL A 72 -3.97 -4.37 -4.72
C VAL A 72 -3.87 -5.72 -4.03
N VAL A 73 -3.99 -5.71 -2.70
CA VAL A 73 -4.09 -6.94 -1.91
C VAL A 73 -5.50 -7.13 -1.34
N ALA A 74 -6.22 -6.06 -1.04
CA ALA A 74 -7.62 -6.13 -0.61
C ALA A 74 -8.41 -4.87 -0.98
N GLY A 75 -9.72 -5.01 -1.14
CA GLY A 75 -10.63 -3.91 -1.47
C GLY A 75 -10.92 -3.79 -2.96
N THR A 76 -12.18 -3.50 -3.29
CA THR A 76 -12.65 -3.28 -4.67
C THR A 76 -12.47 -1.82 -5.14
N GLY A 77 -12.34 -0.88 -4.20
CA GLY A 77 -12.45 0.56 -4.46
C GLY A 77 -13.82 1.16 -4.13
N ALA A 78 -14.80 0.33 -3.77
CA ALA A 78 -16.09 0.82 -3.30
C ALA A 78 -15.97 1.41 -1.88
N ASN A 79 -16.70 2.49 -1.62
CA ASN A 79 -16.73 3.21 -0.35
C ASN A 79 -17.74 2.62 0.67
N THR A 80 -17.82 1.30 0.72
CA THR A 80 -18.68 0.54 1.65
C THR A 80 -17.84 -0.34 2.56
N ASN A 81 -18.46 -0.94 3.58
CA ASN A 81 -17.84 -1.92 4.47
C ASN A 81 -18.61 -3.23 4.36
N VAL A 82 -18.08 -4.18 3.60
CA VAL A 82 -18.70 -5.47 3.33
C VAL A 82 -17.65 -6.56 3.46
N ASP A 83 -17.88 -7.48 4.40
CA ASP A 83 -17.07 -8.67 4.55
C ASP A 83 -17.23 -9.60 3.35
N HIS A 84 -16.14 -10.25 2.95
CA HIS A 84 -16.15 -11.26 1.92
C HIS A 84 -15.04 -12.29 2.17
N PRO A 85 -15.24 -13.58 1.86
CA PRO A 85 -14.22 -14.61 2.02
C PRO A 85 -12.96 -14.40 1.15
N THR A 86 -13.01 -13.50 0.17
CA THR A 86 -11.87 -13.15 -0.69
C THR A 86 -11.49 -11.68 -0.49
N LEU A 87 -10.19 -11.42 -0.44
CA LEU A 87 -9.65 -10.09 -0.16
C LEU A 87 -10.06 -9.03 -1.19
N THR A 88 -10.15 -9.41 -2.47
CA THR A 88 -10.42 -8.51 -3.59
C THR A 88 -11.90 -8.20 -3.82
N SER A 89 -12.81 -8.89 -3.15
CA SER A 89 -14.26 -8.64 -3.24
C SER A 89 -14.83 -8.00 -1.97
N GLY A 90 -14.13 -8.12 -0.83
CA GLY A 90 -14.46 -7.34 0.36
C GLY A 90 -14.28 -5.84 0.12
N THR A 91 -15.06 -5.02 0.83
CA THR A 91 -15.00 -3.56 0.68
C THR A 91 -14.63 -2.89 2.00
N MET A 92 -13.89 -1.79 1.90
CA MET A 92 -13.46 -1.00 3.05
C MET A 92 -13.58 0.49 2.72
N ASN A 93 -14.34 1.21 3.53
CA ASN A 93 -14.47 2.64 3.39
C ASN A 93 -13.31 3.36 4.08
N ALA A 94 -12.46 4.03 3.30
CA ALA A 94 -11.44 4.95 3.77
C ALA A 94 -10.51 4.36 4.87
N PRO A 95 -9.80 3.24 4.60
CA PRO A 95 -8.92 2.64 5.58
C PRO A 95 -7.85 3.65 6.04
N LEU A 96 -7.65 3.74 7.36
CA LEU A 96 -6.74 4.70 7.99
C LEU A 96 -5.45 4.05 8.48
N GLY A 97 -5.58 2.99 9.25
CA GLY A 97 -4.48 2.26 9.85
C GLY A 97 -4.43 0.82 9.35
N VAL A 98 -3.27 0.20 9.49
CA VAL A 98 -3.08 -1.21 9.16
C VAL A 98 -2.05 -1.83 10.09
N ALA A 99 -2.26 -3.09 10.42
CA ALA A 99 -1.31 -3.93 11.15
C ALA A 99 -1.22 -5.27 10.44
N ILE A 100 -0.05 -5.90 10.51
CA ILE A 100 0.16 -7.26 10.04
C ILE A 100 0.17 -8.16 11.27
N HIS A 101 -0.78 -9.09 11.33
CA HIS A 101 -0.81 -10.09 12.37
C HIS A 101 0.20 -11.20 12.04
N PRO A 102 1.19 -11.48 12.90
CA PRO A 102 2.11 -12.59 12.67
C PRO A 102 1.33 -13.89 12.75
N VAL A 103 1.27 -14.65 11.65
CA VAL A 103 0.74 -16.01 11.71
C VAL A 103 1.87 -16.89 12.21
N THR A 104 1.71 -17.48 13.40
CA THR A 104 2.43 -18.72 13.73
C THR A 104 2.03 -19.75 12.70
N ARG A 105 2.89 -20.03 11.72
CA ARG A 105 2.72 -21.23 10.89
C ARG A 105 2.74 -22.42 11.84
N ARG A 106 1.61 -23.13 11.96
CA ARG A 106 1.60 -24.48 12.53
C ARG A 106 2.23 -25.43 11.52
#